data_AF-A0A1B0CM03-F1
#
_entry.id   AF-A0A1B0CM03-F1
#
_cell.length_a   1.000
_cell.length_b   1.000
_cell.length_c   1.000
_cell.angle_alpha   90.00
_cell.angle_beta   90.00
_cell.angle_gamma   90.00
#
_symmetry.space_group_name_H-M   'P 1'
#
loop_
_entity.id
_entity.type
_entity.pdbx_description
1 polymer ?
#
loop_
_entity_poly.entity_id
_entity_poly.type
_entity_poly.pdbx_seq_one_letter_code
_entity_poly.pdbx_strand_id
1 'polypeptide(L)'
;MPLGMKAEDNMTKLVAVQPGLNLLHHILAVSFAESAEDDVIQTNVAGFVCVGQVDMERQVVTILSPQPRPLPNTILLFSDLQFVDNH
;
A
#
# COMPACT_ATOMS: atom_id res chain seq x y z
N MET A 1 -14.50 -12.72 18.01
CA MET A 1 -14.54 -13.55 16.78
C MET A 1 -15.62 -14.61 16.96
N PRO A 2 -16.32 -15.07 15.90
CA PRO A 2 -17.32 -16.14 16.01
C PRO A 2 -16.69 -17.43 16.56
N LEU A 3 -17.52 -18.28 17.19
CA LEU A 3 -17.05 -19.56 17.74
C LEU A 3 -16.41 -20.41 16.64
N GLY A 4 -15.16 -20.85 16.86
CA GLY A 4 -14.41 -21.72 15.95
C GLY A 4 -13.37 -21.03 15.08
N MET A 5 -13.34 -19.69 15.00
CA MET A 5 -12.28 -18.95 14.30
C MET A 5 -11.03 -18.84 15.19
N LYS A 6 -9.87 -19.28 14.68
CA LYS A 6 -8.58 -18.98 15.31
C LYS A 6 -8.09 -17.62 14.81
N ALA A 7 -7.36 -16.88 15.66
CA ALA A 7 -6.82 -15.58 15.27
C ALA A 7 -5.84 -15.68 14.08
N GLU A 8 -5.16 -16.83 14.00
CA GLU A 8 -4.21 -17.21 12.95
C GLU A 8 -4.83 -17.15 11.54
N ASP A 9 -6.11 -17.52 11.41
CA ASP A 9 -6.83 -17.60 10.13
C ASP A 9 -7.04 -16.22 9.47
N ASN A 10 -6.81 -15.13 10.21
CA ASN A 10 -7.04 -13.76 9.72
C ASN A 10 -5.75 -12.95 9.47
N MET A 11 -4.56 -13.52 9.68
CA MET A 11 -3.30 -12.76 9.60
C MET A 11 -2.88 -12.41 8.16
N THR A 12 -3.39 -13.13 7.16
CA THR A 12 -3.09 -12.91 5.73
C THR A 12 -4.28 -12.37 4.94
N LYS A 13 -5.36 -11.99 5.64
CA LYS A 13 -6.55 -11.46 4.98
C LYS A 13 -6.24 -10.09 4.40
N LEU A 14 -6.45 -9.93 3.09
CA LEU A 14 -6.37 -8.65 2.42
C LEU A 14 -7.51 -7.73 2.89
N VAL A 15 -7.16 -6.48 3.18
CA VAL A 15 -8.11 -5.44 3.59
C VAL A 15 -7.86 -4.21 2.73
N ALA A 16 -8.92 -3.70 2.10
CA ALA A 16 -8.84 -2.46 1.35
C ALA A 16 -8.57 -1.30 2.31
N VAL A 17 -7.50 -0.55 2.05
CA VAL A 17 -7.17 0.66 2.81
C VAL A 17 -7.85 1.84 2.12
N GLN A 18 -8.68 2.56 2.86
CA GLN A 18 -9.27 3.80 2.36
C GLN A 18 -8.17 4.86 2.23
N PRO A 19 -7.99 5.50 1.05
CA PRO A 19 -7.04 6.60 0.92
C PRO A 19 -7.38 7.75 1.88
N GLY A 20 -6.37 8.23 2.59
CA GLY A 20 -6.54 9.20 3.66
C GLY A 20 -5.21 9.76 4.16
N LEU A 21 -5.30 10.72 5.09
CA LEU A 21 -4.11 11.31 5.74
C LEU A 21 -3.25 10.26 6.47
N ASN A 22 -3.83 9.11 6.83
CA ASN A 22 -3.12 7.95 7.38
C ASN A 22 -2.09 7.34 6.43
N LEU A 23 -2.10 7.70 5.14
CA LEU A 23 -1.07 7.27 4.20
C LEU A 23 0.17 8.16 4.24
N LEU A 24 0.09 9.36 4.83
CA LEU A 24 1.20 10.31 4.82
C LEU A 24 2.45 9.70 5.46
N HIS A 25 3.58 9.84 4.77
CA HIS A 25 4.90 9.30 5.16
C HIS A 25 5.03 7.78 5.18
N HIS A 26 3.97 7.03 4.87
CA HIS A 26 4.08 5.57 4.79
C HIS A 26 4.79 5.13 3.50
N ILE A 27 5.55 4.05 3.63
CA ILE A 27 6.11 3.31 2.51
C ILE A 27 5.06 2.35 1.98
N LEU A 28 4.83 2.37 0.66
CA LEU A 28 3.94 1.44 -0.02
C LEU A 28 4.77 0.52 -0.92
N ALA A 29 4.46 -0.77 -0.90
CA ALA A 29 5.07 -1.72 -1.82
C ALA A 29 4.27 -1.76 -3.13
N VAL A 30 4.97 -1.74 -4.26
CA VAL A 30 4.39 -1.83 -5.60
C VAL A 30 4.33 -3.30 -5.98
N SER A 31 3.16 -3.93 -5.92
CA SER A 31 3.03 -5.36 -6.23
C SER A 31 3.11 -5.62 -7.74
N PHE A 32 3.47 -6.84 -8.13
CA PHE A 32 3.21 -7.34 -9.49
C PHE A 32 1.79 -7.88 -9.68
N ALA A 33 0.99 -7.98 -8.62
CA ALA A 33 -0.42 -8.39 -8.71
C ALA A 33 -1.26 -7.26 -9.31
N GLU A 34 -2.05 -7.57 -10.34
CA GLU A 34 -2.82 -6.58 -11.09
C GLU A 34 -4.21 -6.37 -10.48
N SER A 35 -4.70 -7.33 -9.70
CA SER A 35 -6.00 -7.27 -9.04
C SER A 35 -5.96 -7.84 -7.61
N ALA A 36 -6.98 -7.51 -6.81
CA ALA A 36 -7.16 -8.10 -5.48
C ALA A 36 -7.65 -9.56 -5.51
N GLU A 37 -8.01 -10.07 -6.69
CA GLU A 37 -8.41 -11.46 -6.92
C GLU A 37 -7.18 -12.37 -7.14
N ASP A 38 -6.02 -11.79 -7.45
CA ASP A 38 -4.75 -12.50 -7.58
C ASP A 38 -4.21 -12.95 -6.22
N ASP A 39 -3.17 -13.79 -6.22
CA ASP A 39 -2.44 -14.16 -5.00
C ASP A 39 -1.49 -13.03 -4.58
N VAL A 40 -2.08 -11.91 -4.12
CA VAL A 40 -1.34 -10.70 -3.74
C VAL A 40 -0.32 -10.98 -2.64
N ILE A 41 -0.60 -11.92 -1.73
CA ILE A 41 0.28 -12.25 -0.60
C ILE A 41 1.56 -12.97 -1.07
N GLN A 42 1.46 -13.85 -2.06
CA GLN A 42 2.64 -14.57 -2.59
C GLN A 42 3.30 -13.87 -3.78
N THR A 43 2.65 -12.86 -4.36
CA THR A 43 3.18 -12.13 -5.50
C THR A 43 4.33 -11.20 -5.09
N ASN A 44 5.41 -11.23 -5.88
CA ASN A 44 6.58 -10.39 -5.62
C ASN A 44 6.27 -8.89 -5.85
N VAL A 45 7.14 -8.03 -5.33
CA VAL A 45 7.04 -6.57 -5.48
C VAL A 45 8.05 -6.06 -6.50
N ALA A 46 7.66 -5.07 -7.28
CA ALA A 46 8.53 -4.34 -8.21
C ALA A 46 9.45 -3.34 -7.49
N GLY A 47 9.03 -2.88 -6.30
CA GLY A 47 9.77 -1.92 -5.50
C GLY A 47 8.89 -1.23 -4.47
N PHE A 48 9.34 -0.06 -4.01
CA PHE A 48 8.68 0.72 -2.96
C PHE A 48 8.60 2.20 -3.34
N VAL A 49 7.56 2.86 -2.86
CA VAL A 49 7.35 4.31 -2.99
C VAL A 49 7.02 4.90 -1.61
N CYS A 50 7.38 6.16 -1.39
CA CYS A 50 7.02 6.87 -0.15
C CYS A 50 5.94 7.90 -0.43
N VAL A 51 4.92 7.96 0.41
CA VAL A 51 3.88 9.00 0.32
C VAL A 51 4.40 10.32 0.92
N GLY A 52 4.62 11.32 0.08
CA GLY A 52 5.09 12.64 0.49
C GLY A 52 3.97 13.63 0.82
N GLN A 53 2.83 13.53 0.15
CA GLN A 53 1.68 14.41 0.38
C GLN A 53 0.37 13.68 0.09
N VAL A 54 -0.67 13.98 0.87
CA VAL A 54 -2.05 13.54 0.63
C VAL A 54 -2.94 14.77 0.50
N ASP A 55 -3.58 14.93 -0.64
CA ASP A 55 -4.56 15.99 -0.91
C ASP A 55 -5.96 15.36 -1.01
N MET A 56 -6.74 15.52 0.06
CA MET A 56 -8.09 14.95 0.16
C MET A 56 -9.14 15.74 -0.62
N GLU A 57 -8.89 17.01 -0.93
CA GLU A 57 -9.82 17.80 -1.75
C GLU A 57 -9.71 17.40 -3.21
N ARG A 58 -8.47 17.25 -3.69
CA ARG A 58 -8.19 16.85 -5.08
C ARG A 58 -8.21 15.34 -5.28
N GLN A 59 -8.28 14.55 -4.21
CA GLN A 59 -8.19 13.09 -4.23
C GLN A 59 -6.89 12.62 -4.92
N VAL A 60 -5.77 13.25 -4.56
CA VAL A 60 -4.44 12.98 -5.13
C VAL A 60 -3.44 12.66 -4.03
N VAL A 61 -2.63 11.63 -4.26
CA VAL A 61 -1.48 11.31 -3.42
C VAL A 61 -0.21 11.61 -4.22
N THR A 62 0.72 12.35 -3.63
CA THR A 62 2.05 12.60 -4.20
C THR A 62 3.03 11.63 -3.57
N ILE A 63 3.77 10.92 -4.42
CA ILE A 63 4.72 9.88 -4.01
C ILE A 63 6.14 10.22 -4.47
N LEU A 64 7.12 9.82 -3.66
CA LEU A 64 8.51 9.69 -4.06
C LEU A 64 8.69 8.31 -4.71
N SER A 65 9.13 8.29 -5.97
CA SER A 65 9.35 7.07 -6.75
C SER A 65 10.80 7.02 -7.25
N PRO A 66 11.48 5.86 -7.17
CA PRO A 66 12.82 5.69 -7.75
C PRO A 66 12.78 5.68 -9.29
N GLN A 67 11.63 5.38 -9.91
CA GLN A 67 11.45 5.33 -11.35
C GLN A 67 10.62 6.52 -11.85
N PRO A 68 10.99 7.15 -12.99
CA PRO A 68 10.17 8.17 -13.62
C PRO A 68 8.81 7.60 -14.08
N ARG A 69 7.81 8.49 -14.17
CA ARG A 69 6.43 8.18 -14.57
C ARG A 69 6.32 7.40 -15.90
N PRO A 70 5.26 6.59 -16.10
CA PRO A 70 4.13 6.37 -15.17
C PRO A 70 4.42 5.29 -14.12
N LEU A 71 3.76 5.40 -12.96
CA LEU A 71 3.67 4.27 -12.03
C LEU A 71 2.81 3.17 -12.69
N PRO A 72 3.17 1.87 -12.57
CA PRO A 72 2.33 0.79 -13.06
C PRO A 72 0.91 0.86 -12.47
N ASN A 73 -0.11 0.50 -13.25
CA ASN A 73 -1.47 0.36 -12.75
C ASN A 73 -1.58 -0.97 -12.00
N THR A 74 -1.26 -0.95 -10.70
CA THR A 74 -1.10 -2.16 -9.88
C THR A 74 -1.58 -1.95 -8.44
N ILE A 75 -1.66 -3.03 -7.66
CA ILE A 75 -1.96 -2.99 -6.24
C ILE A 75 -0.77 -2.39 -5.45
N LEU A 76 -1.08 -1.41 -4.60
CA LEU A 76 -0.15 -0.89 -3.59
C LEU A 76 -0.44 -1.51 -2.23
N LEU A 77 0.58 -2.11 -1.62
CA LEU A 77 0.48 -2.70 -0.29
C LEU A 77 0.96 -1.71 0.76
N PHE A 78 0.11 -1.47 1.76
CA PHE A 78 0.41 -0.63 2.90
C PHE A 78 1.43 -1.29 3.83
N SER A 79 2.34 -0.48 4.38
CA SER A 79 3.30 -0.89 5.40
C SER A 79 3.25 0.10 6.57
N ASP A 80 3.46 -0.38 7.79
CA ASP A 80 3.61 0.46 8.98
C ASP A 80 4.94 1.24 9.00
N LEU A 81 5.85 0.94 8.05
CA LEU A 81 7.10 1.67 7.90
C LEU A 81 6.84 3.08 7.39
N GLN A 82 7.41 4.07 8.08
CA GLN A 82 7.33 5.48 7.72
C GLN A 82 8.70 6.06 7.40
N PHE A 83 8.72 7.02 6.48
CA PHE A 83 9.89 7.82 6.14
C PHE A 83 9.49 9.29 6.02
N VAL A 84 10.19 10.14 6.77
CA VAL A 84 10.08 11.60 6.69
C VAL A 84 11.42 12.12 6.20
N ASP A 85 11.39 12.84 5.07
CA ASP A 85 12.58 13.51 4.56
C ASP A 85 12.86 14.75 5.42
N ASN A 86 13.94 14.71 6.20
CA ASN A 86 14.43 15.86 6.95
C ASN A 86 15.51 16.55 6.11
N HIS A 87 15.10 17.54 5.33
CA HIS A 87 15.98 18.57 4.78
C HIS A 87 15.73 19.90 5.47
#